data_AF-A0A8S1P5E8-F1
#
_entry.id   AF-A0A8S1P5E8-F1
#
_cell.length_a   1.000
_cell.length_b   1.000
_cell.length_c   1.000
_cell.angle_alpha   90.00
_cell.angle_beta   90.00
_cell.angle_gamma   90.00
#
_symmetry.space_group_name_H-M   'P 1'
#
loop_
_entity.id
_entity.type
_entity.pdbx_description
1 polymer ?
#
loop_
_entity_poly.entity_id
_entity_poly.type
_entity_poly.pdbx_seq_one_letter_code
_entity_poly.pdbx_strand_id
1 'polypeptide(L)'
;MQQQHQSQLAPTYEKCPKHPINDIVLFCLHDQCREPLCKECCKLHIQWHNQQGTPANIDTVDSVREMLFNDVHNLKVRFEEEREILHHFSDGEHSQLLKSIHVKIEQVKKNLHQLINDYCNQLEKEIQKRIHQHKAAHPGEKKELHHKLNTVISQLDQQEKALQSQKYIKACLVVISEEKNHDLEGLSLDIDNALKHYLENMFDVCIHEDKFQKINDALSEYVEIHQANLGEELEYYTQQIRENKKSSGIPQQQQNQQQFKQINKKQELNPPLSQTIPQSKLNYSTIYDAPHYQQNIHSSLQQSRLGPTSKNYETRLQQNNEKLKQFYG
;
A
#
# COMPACT_ATOMS: atom_id res chain seq x y z
N MET A 1 5.45 5.83 -34.34
CA MET A 1 6.14 5.59 -35.62
C MET A 1 6.22 4.09 -35.83
N GLN A 2 5.32 3.52 -36.63
CA GLN A 2 5.36 2.09 -36.98
C GLN A 2 6.31 1.92 -38.17
N GLN A 3 7.48 1.33 -37.93
CA GLN A 3 8.34 0.89 -39.02
C GLN A 3 7.67 -0.31 -39.72
N GLN A 4 7.10 -0.05 -40.90
CA GLN A 4 6.75 -1.11 -41.84
C GLN A 4 8.07 -1.75 -42.31
N HIS A 5 8.42 -2.90 -41.73
CA HIS A 5 9.40 -3.78 -42.35
C HIS A 5 8.80 -4.27 -43.67
N GLN A 6 9.25 -3.68 -44.78
CA GLN A 6 9.09 -4.27 -46.09
C GLN A 6 9.76 -5.65 -46.06
N SER A 7 8.95 -6.70 -46.04
CA SER A 7 9.38 -8.06 -46.30
C SER A 7 10.04 -8.09 -47.67
N GLN A 8 11.37 -8.05 -47.72
CA GLN A 8 12.11 -8.37 -48.93
C GLN A 8 11.77 -9.81 -49.29
N LEU A 9 10.91 -9.99 -50.28
CA LEU A 9 10.61 -11.29 -50.87
C LEU A 9 11.95 -11.87 -51.34
N ALA A 10 12.30 -13.05 -50.82
CA ALA A 10 13.51 -13.75 -51.18
C ALA A 10 13.59 -13.95 -52.71
N PRO A 11 14.79 -14.05 -53.29
CA PRO A 11 14.94 -14.26 -54.73
C PRO A 11 14.20 -15.55 -55.17
N THR A 12 13.52 -15.48 -56.31
CA THR A 12 12.77 -16.61 -56.88
C THR A 12 13.74 -17.65 -57.44
N TYR A 13 14.14 -18.64 -56.63
CA TYR A 13 15.01 -19.74 -57.05
C TYR A 13 14.17 -20.95 -57.52
N GLU A 14 13.54 -20.85 -58.69
CA GLU A 14 12.89 -22.02 -59.31
C GLU A 14 13.92 -22.88 -60.08
N LYS A 15 14.89 -22.23 -60.73
CA LYS A 15 15.94 -22.87 -61.52
C LYS A 15 17.31 -22.81 -60.84
N CYS A 16 18.12 -23.84 -61.06
CA CYS A 16 19.48 -23.85 -60.56
C CYS A 16 20.35 -22.80 -61.29
N PRO A 17 21.07 -21.93 -60.56
CA PRO A 17 21.90 -20.89 -61.18
C PRO A 17 23.09 -21.45 -61.98
N LYS A 18 23.58 -22.66 -61.63
CA LYS A 18 24.67 -23.36 -62.33
C LYS A 18 24.16 -24.24 -63.47
N HIS A 19 22.89 -24.67 -63.39
CA HIS A 19 22.26 -25.56 -64.36
C HIS A 19 20.86 -25.02 -64.71
N PRO A 20 20.75 -24.00 -65.57
CA PRO A 20 19.49 -23.24 -65.78
C PRO A 20 18.31 -24.10 -66.26
N ILE A 21 18.58 -25.27 -66.85
CA ILE A 21 17.57 -26.22 -67.33
C ILE A 21 16.95 -27.01 -66.17
N ASN A 22 17.71 -27.23 -65.08
CA ASN A 22 17.32 -28.10 -63.97
C ASN A 22 16.64 -27.31 -62.85
N ASP A 23 15.54 -27.87 -62.35
CA ASP A 23 14.86 -27.37 -61.15
C ASP A 23 15.62 -27.71 -59.87
N ILE A 24 15.46 -26.85 -58.87
CA ILE A 24 15.88 -27.15 -57.49
C ILE A 24 14.84 -28.09 -56.89
N VAL A 25 15.28 -29.29 -56.51
CA VAL A 25 14.40 -30.36 -55.99
C VAL A 25 14.94 -30.98 -54.70
N LEU A 26 16.15 -30.63 -54.29
CA LEU A 26 16.82 -31.11 -53.09
C LEU A 26 17.33 -29.93 -52.26
N PHE A 27 17.53 -30.16 -50.97
CA PHE A 27 18.06 -29.16 -50.04
C PHE A 27 19.03 -29.83 -49.06
N CYS A 28 20.22 -29.26 -48.88
CA CYS A 28 21.15 -29.72 -47.86
C CYS A 28 20.77 -29.10 -46.50
N LEU A 29 20.41 -29.94 -45.54
CA LEU A 29 20.03 -29.59 -44.17
C LEU A 29 21.23 -29.52 -43.21
N HIS A 30 22.46 -29.67 -43.68
CA HIS A 30 23.62 -29.49 -42.80
C HIS A 30 23.71 -28.03 -42.35
N ASP A 31 23.89 -27.79 -41.04
CA ASP A 31 23.71 -26.47 -40.42
C ASP A 31 24.59 -25.38 -41.01
N GLN A 32 25.82 -25.71 -41.41
CA GLN A 32 26.76 -24.75 -42.00
C GLN A 32 26.62 -24.61 -43.52
N CYS A 33 25.76 -25.41 -44.15
CA CYS A 33 25.60 -25.42 -45.60
C CYS A 33 24.28 -24.79 -46.05
N ARG A 34 23.13 -25.40 -45.69
CA ARG A 34 21.78 -24.90 -46.03
C ARG A 34 21.60 -24.49 -47.50
N GLU A 35 22.17 -25.27 -48.42
CA GLU A 35 22.14 -24.96 -49.85
C GLU A 35 20.98 -25.66 -50.58
N PRO A 36 20.24 -24.95 -51.45
CA PRO A 36 19.31 -25.56 -52.40
C PRO A 36 20.05 -26.19 -53.59
N LEU A 37 19.64 -27.40 -53.98
CA LEU A 37 20.36 -28.23 -54.95
C LEU A 37 19.42 -28.73 -56.05
N CYS A 38 19.89 -28.68 -57.30
CA CYS A 38 19.33 -29.52 -58.37
C CYS A 38 20.00 -30.90 -58.39
N LYS A 39 19.48 -31.81 -59.20
CA LYS A 39 19.97 -33.20 -59.30
C LYS A 39 21.46 -33.30 -59.65
N GLU A 40 21.97 -32.41 -60.51
CA GLU A 40 23.39 -32.41 -60.89
C GLU A 40 24.29 -31.78 -59.82
N CYS A 41 23.84 -30.69 -59.18
CA CYS A 41 24.57 -30.07 -58.08
C CYS A 41 24.71 -31.01 -56.87
N CYS A 42 23.69 -31.83 -56.58
CA CYS A 42 23.69 -32.75 -55.45
C CYS A 42 24.88 -33.71 -55.47
N LYS A 43 25.23 -34.29 -56.63
CA LYS A 43 26.36 -35.24 -56.73
C LYS A 43 27.69 -34.60 -56.33
N LEU A 44 27.96 -33.41 -56.86
CA LEU A 44 29.17 -32.63 -56.55
C LEU A 44 29.17 -32.18 -55.09
N HIS A 45 28.00 -31.82 -54.57
CA HIS A 45 27.82 -31.35 -53.20
C HIS A 45 28.11 -32.45 -52.17
N ILE A 46 27.66 -33.69 -52.42
CA ILE A 46 27.99 -34.86 -51.59
C ILE A 46 29.49 -35.11 -51.59
N GLN A 47 30.15 -35.02 -52.75
CA GLN A 47 31.60 -35.19 -52.84
C GLN A 47 32.35 -34.12 -52.04
N TRP A 48 31.88 -32.87 -52.10
CA TRP A 48 32.44 -31.78 -51.29
C TRP A 48 32.30 -32.05 -49.79
N HIS A 49 31.11 -32.43 -49.31
CA HIS A 49 30.91 -32.82 -47.92
C HIS A 49 31.85 -33.95 -47.47
N ASN A 50 32.00 -34.99 -48.30
CA ASN A 50 32.92 -36.10 -48.03
C ASN A 50 34.38 -35.65 -47.95
N GLN A 51 34.82 -34.72 -48.82
CA GLN A 51 36.18 -34.15 -48.77
C GLN A 51 36.41 -33.31 -47.51
N GLN A 52 35.37 -32.62 -47.04
CA GLN A 52 35.40 -31.85 -45.79
C GLN A 52 35.21 -32.73 -44.55
N GLY A 53 34.99 -34.04 -44.70
CA GLY A 53 34.72 -34.94 -43.58
C GLY A 53 33.39 -34.66 -42.87
N THR A 54 32.44 -34.02 -43.54
CA THR A 54 31.11 -33.69 -42.98
C THR A 54 30.02 -34.51 -43.67
N PRO A 55 28.92 -34.85 -42.97
CA PRO A 55 27.82 -35.59 -43.57
C PRO A 55 26.96 -34.68 -44.45
N ALA A 56 26.70 -35.13 -45.69
CA ALA A 56 25.69 -34.51 -46.54
C ALA A 56 24.29 -34.95 -46.07
N ASN A 57 23.61 -34.10 -45.28
CA ASN A 57 22.22 -34.33 -44.90
C ASN A 57 21.31 -33.71 -45.97
N ILE A 58 20.88 -34.48 -46.96
CA ILE A 58 20.12 -33.97 -48.10
C ILE A 58 18.73 -34.60 -48.09
N ASP A 59 17.70 -33.76 -48.27
CA ASP A 59 16.32 -34.21 -48.42
C ASP A 59 15.65 -33.47 -49.60
N THR A 60 14.46 -33.90 -49.99
CA THR A 60 13.64 -33.27 -51.01
C THR A 60 13.06 -31.94 -50.50
N VAL A 61 12.87 -30.99 -51.41
CA VAL A 61 12.27 -29.69 -51.07
C VAL A 61 10.89 -29.85 -50.43
N ASP A 62 10.10 -30.84 -50.86
CA ASP A 62 8.78 -31.10 -50.29
C ASP A 62 8.85 -31.58 -48.83
N SER A 63 9.76 -32.51 -48.52
CA SER A 63 10.01 -32.97 -47.15
C SER A 63 10.48 -31.83 -46.24
N VAL A 64 11.44 -31.04 -46.73
CA VAL A 64 11.95 -29.87 -45.98
C VAL A 64 10.85 -28.84 -45.77
N ARG A 65 10.01 -28.60 -46.78
CA ARG A 65 8.86 -27.69 -46.67
C ARG A 65 7.87 -28.17 -45.62
N GLU A 66 7.52 -29.45 -45.61
CA GLU A 66 6.61 -30.02 -44.62
C GLU A 66 7.19 -29.93 -43.19
N MET A 67 8.47 -30.25 -43.03
CA MET A 67 9.19 -30.09 -41.76
C MET A 67 9.15 -28.64 -41.27
N LEU A 68 9.57 -27.69 -42.11
CA LEU A 68 9.57 -26.26 -41.74
C LEU A 68 8.16 -25.73 -41.50
N PHE A 69 7.17 -26.20 -42.26
CA PHE A 69 5.76 -25.85 -42.03
C PHE A 69 5.32 -26.30 -40.64
N ASN A 70 5.62 -27.55 -40.25
CA ASN A 70 5.30 -28.07 -38.93
C ASN A 70 6.02 -27.29 -37.82
N ASP A 71 7.29 -26.94 -38.00
CA ASP A 71 8.05 -26.14 -37.04
C ASP A 71 7.45 -24.75 -36.85
N VAL A 72 7.14 -24.05 -37.95
CA VAL A 72 6.50 -22.73 -37.91
C VAL A 72 5.09 -22.82 -37.31
N HIS A 73 4.33 -23.85 -37.65
CA HIS A 73 3.00 -24.09 -37.09
C HIS A 73 3.05 -24.33 -35.58
N ASN A 74 3.95 -25.20 -35.11
CA ASN A 74 4.14 -25.46 -33.69
C ASN A 74 4.57 -24.21 -32.92
N LEU A 75 5.47 -23.41 -33.51
CA LEU A 75 5.90 -22.15 -32.93
C LEU A 75 4.73 -21.15 -32.83
N LYS A 76 3.92 -21.04 -33.88
CA LYS A 76 2.71 -20.22 -33.89
C LYS A 76 1.75 -20.64 -32.78
N VAL A 77 1.47 -21.93 -32.63
CA VAL A 77 0.58 -22.45 -31.57
C VAL A 77 1.11 -22.09 -30.18
N ARG A 78 2.42 -22.23 -29.94
CA ARG A 78 3.03 -21.79 -28.67
C ARG A 78 2.84 -20.30 -28.42
N PHE A 79 3.08 -19.45 -29.41
CA PHE A 79 2.85 -18.01 -29.25
C PHE A 79 1.37 -17.66 -29.03
N GLU A 80 0.45 -18.41 -29.61
CA GLU A 80 -0.99 -18.24 -29.36
C GLU A 80 -1.36 -18.64 -27.92
N GLU A 81 -0.75 -19.68 -27.35
CA GLU A 81 -0.88 -20.03 -25.93
C GLU A 81 -0.32 -18.95 -25.01
N GLU A 82 0.89 -18.46 -25.26
CA GLU A 82 1.50 -17.38 -24.46
C GLU A 82 0.67 -16.09 -24.54
N ARG A 83 0.09 -15.79 -25.71
CA ARG A 83 -0.83 -14.64 -25.88
C ARG A 83 -2.12 -14.82 -25.08
N GLU A 84 -2.67 -16.03 -25.04
CA GLU A 84 -3.88 -16.34 -24.29
C GLU A 84 -3.65 -16.22 -22.77
N ILE A 85 -2.49 -16.68 -22.28
CA ILE A 85 -2.03 -16.46 -20.91
C ILE A 85 -1.95 -14.96 -20.62
N LEU A 86 -1.29 -14.19 -21.49
CA LEU A 86 -1.14 -12.74 -21.30
C LEU A 86 -2.49 -12.00 -21.29
N HIS A 87 -3.44 -12.41 -22.14
CA HIS A 87 -4.77 -11.80 -22.22
C HIS A 87 -5.60 -12.05 -20.94
N HIS A 88 -5.36 -13.18 -20.26
CA HIS A 88 -6.01 -13.46 -18.98
C HIS A 88 -5.62 -12.44 -17.90
N PHE A 89 -4.34 -12.03 -17.88
CA PHE A 89 -3.83 -11.02 -16.94
C PHE A 89 -4.17 -9.57 -17.34
N SER A 90 -4.45 -9.28 -18.61
CA SER A 90 -4.71 -7.90 -19.06
C SER A 90 -6.13 -7.40 -18.75
N ASP A 91 -7.14 -8.26 -18.84
CA ASP A 91 -8.54 -7.80 -18.94
C ASP A 91 -9.42 -8.14 -17.71
N GLY A 92 -9.15 -9.25 -17.01
CA GLY A 92 -10.04 -9.77 -15.96
C GLY A 92 -9.57 -9.53 -14.52
N GLU A 93 -8.29 -9.79 -14.25
CA GLU A 93 -7.76 -9.90 -12.89
C GLU A 93 -7.32 -8.57 -12.29
N HIS A 94 -6.87 -7.62 -13.12
CA HIS A 94 -6.63 -6.25 -12.66
C HIS A 94 -7.88 -5.65 -12.00
N SER A 95 -9.08 -5.99 -12.48
CA SER A 95 -10.34 -5.55 -11.87
C SER A 95 -10.58 -6.18 -10.49
N GLN A 96 -10.32 -7.48 -10.32
CA GLN A 96 -10.56 -8.19 -9.05
C GLN A 96 -9.51 -7.88 -8.00
N LEU A 97 -8.23 -7.83 -8.37
CA LEU A 97 -7.15 -7.42 -7.49
C LEU A 97 -7.38 -5.99 -7.00
N LEU A 98 -7.74 -5.07 -7.90
CA LEU A 98 -8.06 -3.69 -7.56
C LEU A 98 -9.27 -3.61 -6.63
N LYS A 99 -10.33 -4.40 -6.86
CA LYS A 99 -11.47 -4.50 -5.93
C LYS A 99 -11.04 -5.00 -4.55
N SER A 100 -10.20 -6.03 -4.48
CA SER A 100 -9.68 -6.55 -3.20
C SER A 100 -8.85 -5.50 -2.45
N ILE A 101 -8.01 -4.74 -3.15
CA ILE A 101 -7.26 -3.61 -2.59
C ILE A 101 -8.23 -2.54 -2.06
N HIS A 102 -9.26 -2.18 -2.83
CA HIS A 102 -10.27 -1.21 -2.38
C HIS A 102 -11.00 -1.68 -1.12
N VAL A 103 -11.38 -2.96 -1.04
CA VAL A 103 -12.02 -3.53 0.15
C VAL A 103 -11.10 -3.43 1.37
N LYS A 104 -9.80 -3.72 1.23
CA LYS A 104 -8.82 -3.56 2.32
C LYS A 104 -8.68 -2.10 2.77
N ILE A 105 -8.63 -1.16 1.81
CA ILE A 105 -8.57 0.28 2.11
C ILE A 105 -9.83 0.73 2.86
N GLU A 106 -11.01 0.32 2.42
CA GLU A 106 -12.27 0.65 3.10
C GLU A 106 -12.34 0.05 4.51
N GLN A 107 -11.84 -1.17 4.70
CA GLN A 107 -11.74 -1.78 6.02
C GLN A 107 -10.80 -0.99 6.94
N VAL A 108 -9.65 -0.55 6.43
CA VAL A 108 -8.72 0.32 7.18
C VAL A 108 -9.40 1.61 7.61
N LYS A 109 -10.09 2.30 6.68
CA LYS A 109 -10.84 3.53 7.00
C LYS A 109 -11.86 3.29 8.10
N LYS A 110 -12.66 2.23 7.98
CA LYS A 110 -13.69 1.89 8.98
C LYS A 110 -13.08 1.62 10.35
N ASN A 111 -11.98 0.88 10.40
CA ASN A 111 -11.28 0.57 11.65
C ASN A 111 -10.71 1.83 12.30
N LEU A 112 -10.09 2.72 11.52
CA LEU A 112 -9.53 3.98 12.04
C LEU A 112 -10.62 4.90 12.57
N HIS A 113 -11.73 5.06 11.84
CA HIS A 113 -12.89 5.82 12.34
C HIS A 113 -13.44 5.25 13.64
N GLN A 114 -13.57 3.92 13.72
CA GLN A 114 -14.03 3.28 14.95
C GLN A 114 -13.07 3.54 16.11
N LEU A 115 -11.76 3.42 15.90
CA LEU A 115 -10.74 3.67 16.91
C LEU A 115 -10.78 5.13 17.42
N ILE A 116 -10.93 6.10 16.52
CA ILE A 116 -11.07 7.52 16.86
C ILE A 116 -12.33 7.73 17.72
N ASN A 117 -13.46 7.18 17.29
CA ASN A 117 -14.71 7.30 18.03
C ASN A 117 -14.61 6.67 19.43
N ASP A 118 -14.02 5.48 19.53
CA ASP A 118 -13.84 4.79 20.81
C ASP A 118 -12.95 5.59 21.76
N TYR A 119 -11.86 6.18 21.25
CA TYR A 119 -11.00 7.07 22.03
C TYR A 119 -11.76 8.32 22.51
N CYS A 120 -12.49 9.02 21.63
CA CYS A 120 -13.28 10.20 22.01
C CYS A 120 -14.34 9.84 23.06
N ASN A 121 -15.05 8.73 22.89
CA ASN A 121 -16.04 8.23 23.85
C ASN A 121 -15.40 7.91 25.21
N GLN A 122 -14.19 7.36 25.23
CA GLN A 122 -13.45 7.11 26.47
C GLN A 122 -13.03 8.42 27.15
N LEU A 123 -12.55 9.39 26.36
CA LEU A 123 -12.19 10.72 26.86
C LEU A 123 -13.40 11.43 27.48
N GLU A 124 -14.57 11.40 26.82
CA GLU A 124 -15.82 11.94 27.36
C GLU A 124 -16.21 11.28 28.68
N LYS A 125 -16.15 9.95 28.75
CA LYS A 125 -16.44 9.20 30.00
C LYS A 125 -15.48 9.59 31.13
N GLU A 126 -14.20 9.75 30.82
CA GLU A 126 -13.20 10.17 31.80
C GLU A 126 -13.44 11.61 32.28
N ILE A 127 -13.78 12.53 31.37
CA ILE A 127 -14.18 13.91 31.72
C ILE A 127 -15.42 13.90 32.61
N GLN A 128 -16.47 13.16 32.23
CA GLN A 128 -17.69 13.03 33.02
C GLN A 128 -17.41 12.47 34.42
N LYS A 129 -16.55 11.45 34.51
CA LYS A 129 -16.12 10.86 35.78
C LYS A 129 -15.40 11.87 36.65
N ARG A 130 -14.47 12.65 36.09
CA ARG A 130 -13.76 13.71 36.83
C ARG A 130 -14.69 14.82 37.31
N ILE A 131 -15.62 15.28 36.45
CA ILE A 131 -16.66 16.24 36.84
C ILE A 131 -17.52 15.68 37.97
N HIS A 132 -17.92 14.41 37.89
CA HIS A 132 -18.72 13.76 38.92
C HIS A 132 -17.96 13.64 40.24
N GLN A 133 -16.70 13.20 40.20
CA GLN A 133 -15.83 13.11 41.37
C GLN A 133 -15.61 14.48 42.02
N HIS A 134 -15.37 15.53 41.22
CA HIS A 134 -15.25 16.89 41.72
C HIS A 134 -16.54 17.36 42.42
N LYS A 135 -17.71 17.13 41.80
CA LYS A 135 -19.02 17.44 42.41
C LYS A 135 -19.27 16.66 43.70
N ALA A 136 -18.81 15.41 43.78
CA ALA A 136 -18.95 14.58 44.96
C ALA A 136 -17.99 14.97 46.09
N ALA A 137 -16.79 15.46 45.77
CA ALA A 137 -15.81 15.95 46.73
C ALA A 137 -16.20 17.32 47.32
N HIS A 138 -16.91 18.15 46.55
CA HIS A 138 -17.37 19.47 46.96
C HIS A 138 -18.90 19.59 46.90
N PRO A 139 -19.65 18.75 47.64
CA PRO A 139 -21.10 18.73 47.56
C PRO A 139 -21.67 20.01 48.16
N GLY A 140 -22.34 20.81 47.32
CA GLY A 140 -23.01 22.02 47.80
C GLY A 140 -22.15 23.27 47.83
N GLU A 141 -20.89 23.25 47.38
CA GLU A 141 -20.03 24.44 47.26
C GLU A 141 -20.74 25.58 46.51
N LYS A 142 -21.39 25.26 45.38
CA LYS A 142 -22.24 26.22 44.65
C LYS A 142 -23.42 26.73 45.48
N LYS A 143 -24.07 25.86 46.27
CA LYS A 143 -25.22 26.26 47.11
C LYS A 143 -24.78 27.14 48.28
N GLU A 144 -23.63 26.84 48.87
CA GLU A 144 -23.02 27.62 49.95
C GLU A 144 -22.62 29.00 49.44
N LEU A 145 -21.97 29.09 48.28
CA LEU A 145 -21.62 30.35 47.64
C LEU A 145 -22.88 31.18 47.31
N HIS A 146 -23.91 30.56 46.74
CA HIS A 146 -25.19 31.24 46.51
C HIS A 146 -25.84 31.72 47.82
N HIS A 147 -25.76 30.95 48.89
CA HIS A 147 -26.30 31.33 50.19
C HIS A 147 -25.55 32.53 50.79
N LYS A 148 -24.22 32.53 50.72
CA LYS A 148 -23.38 33.66 51.16
C LYS A 148 -23.70 34.92 50.36
N LEU A 149 -23.75 34.83 49.02
CA LEU A 149 -24.14 35.93 48.14
C LEU A 149 -25.54 36.48 48.47
N ASN A 150 -26.54 35.61 48.62
CA ASN A 150 -27.90 36.03 48.94
C ASN A 150 -28.01 36.68 50.33
N THR A 151 -27.18 36.25 51.28
CA THR A 151 -27.10 36.87 52.61
C THR A 151 -26.58 38.29 52.51
N VAL A 152 -25.49 38.50 51.78
CA VAL A 152 -24.90 39.83 51.54
C VAL A 152 -25.89 40.73 50.82
N ILE A 153 -26.50 40.25 49.72
CA ILE A 153 -27.50 41.01 48.97
C ILE A 153 -28.68 41.39 49.87
N SER A 154 -29.20 40.46 50.67
CA SER A 154 -30.32 40.77 51.58
C SER A 154 -29.95 41.78 52.67
N GLN A 155 -28.71 41.79 53.15
CA GLN A 155 -28.25 42.78 54.12
C GLN A 155 -28.16 44.18 53.47
N LEU A 156 -27.59 44.25 52.27
CA LEU A 156 -27.50 45.50 51.50
C LEU A 156 -28.90 46.04 51.14
N ASP A 157 -29.83 45.18 50.69
CA ASP A 157 -31.22 45.56 50.41
C ASP A 157 -31.94 46.13 51.64
N GLN A 158 -31.67 45.57 52.83
CA GLN A 158 -32.24 46.07 54.09
C GLN A 158 -31.67 47.43 54.47
N GLN A 159 -30.35 47.62 54.34
CA GLN A 159 -29.69 48.91 54.55
C GLN A 159 -30.23 49.96 53.57
N GLU A 160 -30.35 49.61 52.29
CA GLU A 160 -30.88 50.50 51.25
C GLU A 160 -32.30 50.95 51.57
N LYS A 161 -33.20 50.00 51.90
CA LYS A 161 -34.58 50.32 52.30
C LYS A 161 -34.65 51.19 53.56
N ALA A 162 -33.77 50.94 54.53
CA ALA A 162 -33.71 51.72 55.76
C ALA A 162 -33.24 53.17 55.50
N LEU A 163 -32.30 53.36 54.58
CA LEU A 163 -31.85 54.68 54.12
C LEU A 163 -32.91 55.43 53.32
N GLN A 164 -33.76 54.72 52.57
CA GLN A 164 -34.91 55.31 51.85
C GLN A 164 -36.10 55.64 52.77
N SER A 165 -36.08 55.21 54.03
CA SER A 165 -37.19 55.41 54.96
C SER A 165 -37.28 56.85 55.49
N GLN A 166 -38.46 57.26 55.97
CA GLN A 166 -38.63 58.57 56.60
C GLN A 166 -37.80 58.76 57.90
N LYS A 167 -37.26 57.68 58.48
CA LYS A 167 -36.41 57.69 59.68
C LYS A 167 -34.96 57.32 59.36
N TYR A 168 -34.44 57.82 58.23
CA TYR A 168 -33.13 57.46 57.66
C TYR A 168 -31.91 57.80 58.54
N ILE A 169 -31.99 58.77 59.45
CA ILE A 169 -30.83 59.22 60.25
C ILE A 169 -30.17 58.04 61.02
N LYS A 170 -30.98 57.14 61.58
CA LYS A 170 -30.47 55.95 62.27
C LYS A 170 -29.81 54.96 61.30
N ALA A 171 -30.35 54.81 60.09
CA ALA A 171 -29.77 53.96 59.06
C ALA A 171 -28.43 54.53 58.54
N CYS A 172 -28.31 55.84 58.37
CA CYS A 172 -27.05 56.49 58.03
C CYS A 172 -25.96 56.22 59.08
N LEU A 173 -26.31 56.30 60.36
CA LEU A 173 -25.36 56.00 61.44
C LEU A 173 -24.94 54.53 61.43
N VAL A 174 -25.86 53.60 61.16
CA VAL A 174 -25.57 52.16 61.06
C VAL A 174 -24.62 51.91 59.89
N VAL A 175 -24.91 52.40 58.69
CA VAL A 175 -24.05 52.20 57.51
C VAL A 175 -22.65 52.79 57.70
N ILE A 176 -22.54 54.02 58.23
CA ILE A 176 -21.24 54.66 58.53
C ILE A 176 -20.47 53.89 59.63
N SER A 177 -21.19 53.27 60.58
CA SER A 177 -20.56 52.47 61.64
C SER A 177 -20.18 51.06 61.18
N GLU A 178 -20.95 50.46 60.27
CA GLU A 178 -20.67 49.17 59.66
C GLU A 178 -19.55 49.26 58.63
N GLU A 179 -19.36 50.41 57.97
CA GLU A 179 -18.16 50.70 57.18
C GLU A 179 -16.87 50.62 58.02
N LYS A 180 -16.97 50.69 59.36
CA LYS A 180 -15.86 50.47 60.31
C LYS A 180 -15.77 49.03 60.83
N ASN A 181 -16.78 48.20 60.62
CA ASN A 181 -16.79 46.78 60.97
C ASN A 181 -16.55 45.97 59.69
N HIS A 182 -15.37 45.38 59.55
CA HIS A 182 -14.87 44.62 58.40
C HIS A 182 -15.69 43.38 57.96
N ASP A 183 -16.94 43.23 58.37
CA ASP A 183 -17.76 42.05 58.13
C ASP A 183 -18.14 41.89 56.65
N LEU A 184 -18.46 42.98 55.95
CA LEU A 184 -18.77 42.96 54.52
C LEU A 184 -17.53 42.76 53.64
N GLU A 185 -16.39 43.35 54.02
CA GLU A 185 -15.11 43.13 53.33
C GLU A 185 -14.63 41.67 53.50
N GLY A 186 -14.78 41.10 54.70
CA GLY A 186 -14.49 39.68 54.97
C GLY A 186 -15.38 38.74 54.15
N LEU A 187 -16.69 39.01 54.09
CA LEU A 187 -17.63 38.27 53.24
C LEU A 187 -17.30 38.38 51.76
N SER A 188 -16.90 39.56 51.28
CA SER A 188 -16.45 39.76 49.89
C SER A 188 -15.20 38.94 49.58
N LEU A 189 -14.21 38.94 50.48
CA LEU A 189 -12.99 38.17 50.32
C LEU A 189 -13.26 36.65 50.30
N ASP A 190 -14.19 36.18 51.13
CA ASP A 190 -14.62 34.78 51.15
C ASP A 190 -15.32 34.37 49.85
N ILE A 191 -16.15 35.27 49.29
CA ILE A 191 -16.79 35.07 47.99
C ILE A 191 -15.75 35.01 46.87
N ASP A 192 -14.78 35.93 46.86
CA ASP A 192 -13.71 35.97 45.84
C ASP A 192 -12.84 34.72 45.89
N ASN A 193 -12.47 34.28 47.10
CA ASN A 193 -11.69 33.05 47.29
C ASN A 193 -12.49 31.81 46.83
N ALA A 194 -13.78 31.74 47.16
CA ALA A 194 -14.65 30.65 46.72
C ALA A 194 -14.86 30.65 45.20
N LEU A 195 -15.03 31.82 44.58
CA LEU A 195 -15.12 31.96 43.13
C LEU A 195 -13.83 31.55 42.43
N LYS A 196 -12.68 32.01 42.94
CA LYS A 196 -11.37 31.65 42.41
C LYS A 196 -11.15 30.14 42.50
N HIS A 197 -11.42 29.54 43.66
CA HIS A 197 -11.35 28.08 43.84
C HIS A 197 -12.27 27.35 42.85
N TYR A 198 -13.51 27.82 42.68
CA TYR A 198 -14.46 27.21 41.75
C TYR A 198 -13.99 27.28 40.28
N LEU A 199 -13.42 28.42 39.86
CA LEU A 199 -12.97 28.65 38.50
C LEU A 199 -11.65 27.93 38.18
N GLU A 200 -10.72 27.85 39.14
CA GLU A 200 -9.44 27.14 38.98
C GLU A 200 -9.63 25.63 38.82
N ASN A 201 -10.71 25.09 39.36
CA ASN A 201 -11.03 23.65 39.29
C ASN A 201 -11.97 23.29 38.12
N MET A 202 -12.17 24.19 37.16
CA MET A 202 -12.91 23.89 35.94
C MET A 202 -12.09 23.03 34.98
N PHE A 203 -12.75 22.03 34.40
CA PHE A 203 -12.12 21.15 33.41
C PHE A 203 -12.21 21.77 32.01
N ASP A 204 -11.08 21.81 31.32
CA ASP A 204 -10.96 22.17 29.90
C ASP A 204 -10.20 21.08 29.14
N VAL A 205 -10.44 20.99 27.83
CA VAL A 205 -9.74 20.06 26.94
C VAL A 205 -8.73 20.85 26.11
N CYS A 206 -7.45 20.62 26.38
CA CYS A 206 -6.38 21.21 25.57
C CYS A 206 -6.11 20.34 24.35
N ILE A 207 -6.23 20.92 23.15
CA ILE A 207 -5.91 20.25 21.89
C ILE A 207 -4.49 20.63 21.47
N HIS A 208 -3.64 19.62 21.30
CA HIS A 208 -2.25 19.79 20.91
C HIS A 208 -2.09 19.52 19.40
N GLU A 209 -2.21 20.56 18.59
CA GLU A 209 -2.09 20.47 17.12
C GLU A 209 -0.73 19.92 16.65
N ASP A 210 0.35 20.14 17.40
CA ASP A 210 1.67 19.59 17.10
C ASP A 210 1.72 18.05 17.14
N LYS A 211 0.78 17.42 17.87
CA LYS A 211 0.66 15.96 17.93
C LYS A 211 -0.10 15.39 16.75
N PHE A 212 -0.88 16.20 16.04
CA PHE A 212 -1.62 15.76 14.85
C PHE A 212 -0.68 15.24 13.76
N GLN A 213 0.45 15.91 13.56
CA GLN A 213 1.45 15.46 12.58
C GLN A 213 2.00 14.08 12.92
N LYS A 214 2.25 13.78 14.21
CA LYS A 214 2.74 12.45 14.62
C LYS A 214 1.73 11.34 14.36
N ILE A 215 0.43 11.65 14.45
CA ILE A 215 -0.63 10.70 14.11
C ILE A 215 -0.57 10.41 12.60
N ASN A 216 -0.38 11.44 11.78
CA ASN A 216 -0.24 11.27 10.33
C ASN A 216 0.99 10.42 9.95
N ASP A 217 2.12 10.64 10.62
CA ASP A 217 3.33 9.84 10.39
C ASP A 217 3.09 8.37 10.78
N ALA A 218 2.46 8.11 11.93
CA ALA A 218 2.10 6.76 12.37
C ALA A 218 1.09 6.06 11.44
N LEU A 219 0.17 6.80 10.81
CA LEU A 219 -0.74 6.24 9.81
C LEU A 219 0.00 5.78 8.55
N SER A 220 1.10 6.44 8.20
CA SER A 220 1.94 6.06 7.06
C SER A 220 2.73 4.76 7.34
N GLU A 221 3.07 4.51 8.61
CA GLU A 221 3.68 3.24 9.04
C GLU A 221 2.65 2.10 9.16
N TYR A 222 1.36 2.41 9.28
CA TYR A 222 0.30 1.43 9.48
C TYR A 222 -0.09 0.68 8.19
N VAL A 223 0.05 1.31 7.01
CA VAL A 223 -0.34 0.72 5.72
C VAL A 223 0.80 0.82 4.73
N GLU A 224 1.21 -0.33 4.18
CA GLU A 224 2.28 -0.40 3.18
C GLU A 224 1.80 -1.01 1.87
N ILE A 225 2.27 -0.45 0.75
CA ILE A 225 1.99 -0.94 -0.59
C ILE A 225 3.07 -1.94 -0.99
N HIS A 226 2.67 -3.19 -1.15
CA HIS A 226 3.53 -4.27 -1.64
C HIS A 226 3.19 -4.66 -3.07
N GLN A 227 4.20 -5.06 -3.84
CA GLN A 227 3.97 -5.69 -5.13
C GLN A 227 3.37 -7.10 -4.92
N ALA A 228 2.25 -7.38 -5.60
CA ALA A 228 1.66 -8.70 -5.57
C ALA A 228 2.54 -9.69 -6.34
N ASN A 229 2.81 -10.87 -5.75
CA ASN A 229 3.46 -11.97 -6.45
C ASN A 229 2.38 -12.80 -7.17
N LEU A 230 2.35 -12.71 -8.49
CA LEU A 230 1.40 -13.45 -9.34
C LEU A 230 2.01 -14.75 -9.91
N GLY A 231 3.17 -15.19 -9.42
CA GLY A 231 3.88 -16.35 -9.95
C GLY A 231 3.10 -17.66 -9.85
N GLU A 232 2.45 -17.91 -8.70
CA GLU A 232 1.64 -19.11 -8.50
C GLU A 232 0.39 -19.12 -9.38
N GLU A 233 -0.25 -17.97 -9.59
CA GLU A 233 -1.39 -17.82 -10.52
C GLU A 233 -0.95 -18.03 -11.98
N LEU A 234 0.21 -17.47 -12.36
CA LEU A 234 0.79 -17.69 -13.69
C LEU A 234 1.02 -19.17 -13.96
N GLU A 235 1.60 -19.91 -13.01
CA GLU A 235 1.82 -21.35 -13.14
C GLU A 235 0.49 -22.11 -13.30
N TYR A 236 -0.49 -21.80 -12.46
CA TYR A 236 -1.82 -22.42 -12.50
C TYR A 236 -2.52 -22.22 -13.86
N TYR A 237 -2.59 -20.98 -14.36
CA TYR A 237 -3.25 -20.69 -15.64
C TYR A 237 -2.48 -21.24 -16.85
N THR A 238 -1.16 -21.19 -16.80
CA THR A 238 -0.30 -21.81 -17.81
C THR A 238 -0.60 -23.30 -17.92
N GLN A 239 -0.75 -23.98 -16.79
CA GLN A 239 -1.08 -25.41 -16.78
C GLN A 239 -2.48 -25.67 -17.33
N GLN A 240 -3.49 -24.91 -16.90
CA GLN A 240 -4.87 -25.08 -17.33
C GLN A 240 -5.05 -24.87 -18.85
N ILE A 241 -4.46 -23.82 -19.43
CA ILE A 241 -4.56 -23.52 -20.87
C ILE A 241 -3.89 -24.62 -21.70
N ARG A 242 -2.70 -25.08 -21.28
CA ARG A 242 -1.96 -26.14 -21.96
C ARG A 242 -2.66 -27.50 -21.86
N GLU A 243 -3.32 -27.79 -20.74
CA GLU A 243 -4.10 -29.02 -20.56
C GLU A 243 -5.39 -29.01 -21.40
N ASN A 244 -6.10 -27.89 -21.46
CA ASN A 244 -7.32 -27.73 -22.28
C ASN A 244 -7.07 -27.91 -23.79
N LYS A 245 -5.90 -27.49 -24.29
CA LYS A 245 -5.54 -27.71 -25.71
C LYS A 245 -5.11 -29.14 -25.99
N LYS A 246 -4.52 -29.85 -25.02
CA LYS A 246 -4.20 -31.28 -25.15
C LYS A 246 -5.45 -32.16 -25.21
N SER A 247 -6.50 -31.83 -24.46
CA SER A 247 -7.77 -32.55 -24.47
C SER A 247 -8.65 -32.24 -25.69
N SER A 248 -8.39 -31.12 -26.37
CA SER A 248 -9.10 -30.71 -27.60
C SER A 248 -8.40 -31.16 -28.90
N GLY A 249 -7.23 -31.77 -28.80
CA GLY A 249 -6.42 -32.22 -29.94
C GLY A 249 -6.82 -33.61 -30.45
N ILE A 250 -7.23 -33.67 -31.71
CA ILE A 250 -7.43 -34.86 -32.54
C ILE A 250 -6.25 -35.84 -32.37
N PRO A 251 -6.47 -37.17 -32.22
CA PRO A 251 -5.40 -38.14 -32.07
C PRO A 251 -4.52 -38.17 -33.33
N GLN A 252 -3.32 -37.60 -33.23
CA GLN A 252 -2.28 -37.70 -34.24
C GLN A 252 -1.82 -39.17 -34.33
N GLN A 253 -2.08 -39.80 -35.47
CA GLN A 253 -1.56 -41.12 -35.85
C GLN A 253 -0.02 -41.09 -35.91
N GLN A 254 0.64 -41.32 -34.76
CA GLN A 254 2.03 -41.79 -34.73
C GLN A 254 2.06 -43.31 -34.93
N GLN A 255 1.81 -43.76 -36.16
CA GLN A 255 2.15 -45.12 -36.59
C GLN A 255 2.61 -45.07 -38.06
N ASN A 256 3.82 -44.57 -38.34
CA ASN A 256 4.54 -44.95 -39.57
C ASN A 256 6.03 -44.53 -39.67
N GLN A 257 6.80 -44.51 -38.58
CA GLN A 257 8.25 -44.27 -38.66
C GLN A 257 9.15 -45.27 -37.89
N GLN A 258 8.69 -46.50 -37.63
CA GLN A 258 9.55 -47.55 -37.04
C GLN A 258 9.99 -48.68 -37.99
N GLN A 259 9.62 -48.68 -39.28
CA GLN A 259 9.97 -49.81 -40.18
C GLN A 259 11.25 -49.68 -41.02
N PHE A 260 11.99 -48.55 -40.99
CA PHE A 260 13.23 -48.42 -41.81
C PHE A 260 14.57 -48.54 -41.06
N LYS A 261 14.59 -48.96 -39.78
CA LYS A 261 15.85 -49.11 -39.00
C LYS A 261 16.25 -50.57 -38.67
N GLN A 262 15.89 -51.56 -39.49
CA GLN A 262 16.26 -52.97 -39.24
C GLN A 262 17.17 -53.65 -40.28
N ILE A 263 18.00 -52.89 -41.01
CA ILE A 263 19.07 -53.50 -41.84
C ILE A 263 20.42 -52.84 -41.54
N ASN A 264 20.94 -53.05 -40.34
CA ASN A 264 22.37 -53.29 -40.05
C ASN A 264 22.66 -53.08 -38.55
N LYS A 265 22.86 -54.19 -37.84
CA LYS A 265 24.01 -54.48 -36.94
C LYS A 265 23.61 -55.54 -35.91
N LYS A 266 24.00 -56.77 -36.20
CA LYS A 266 24.34 -57.78 -35.19
C LYS A 266 25.82 -57.61 -34.83
N GLN A 267 26.09 -57.45 -33.53
CA GLN A 267 27.25 -57.88 -32.72
C GLN A 267 27.23 -56.98 -31.46
N GLU A 268 26.66 -57.47 -30.34
CA GLU A 268 27.37 -58.06 -29.17
C GLU A 268 28.24 -57.01 -28.43
N LEU A 269 28.23 -56.78 -27.11
CA LEU A 269 28.01 -57.61 -25.93
C LEU A 269 27.76 -56.69 -24.69
N ASN A 270 26.81 -57.10 -23.84
CA ASN A 270 26.47 -56.84 -22.41
C ASN A 270 27.03 -55.70 -21.49
N PRO A 271 26.30 -55.38 -20.38
CA PRO A 271 26.39 -54.15 -19.55
C PRO A 271 27.08 -54.39 -18.17
N PRO A 272 27.09 -53.42 -17.21
CA PRO A 272 25.93 -53.24 -16.30
C PRO A 272 25.61 -51.80 -15.86
N LEU A 273 24.43 -51.70 -15.23
CA LEU A 273 23.78 -50.56 -14.56
C LEU A 273 24.69 -49.73 -13.64
N SER A 274 24.35 -48.43 -13.49
CA SER A 274 24.09 -47.83 -12.17
C SER A 274 23.27 -46.54 -12.29
N GLN A 275 22.16 -46.53 -11.56
CA GLN A 275 21.32 -45.39 -11.23
C GLN A 275 22.11 -44.36 -10.40
N THR A 276 21.83 -43.07 -10.58
CA THR A 276 21.60 -42.12 -9.47
C THR A 276 21.12 -40.78 -10.01
N ILE A 277 19.88 -40.43 -9.66
CA ILE A 277 19.44 -39.04 -9.40
C ILE A 277 19.80 -38.79 -7.92
N PRO A 278 20.30 -37.59 -7.52
CA PRO A 278 19.42 -36.72 -6.74
C PRO A 278 19.61 -35.20 -6.91
N GLN A 279 18.46 -34.52 -7.02
CA GLN A 279 18.03 -33.33 -6.28
C GLN A 279 19.06 -32.23 -5.98
N SER A 280 19.06 -31.17 -6.79
CA SER A 280 19.51 -29.85 -6.35
C SER A 280 18.40 -29.16 -5.56
N LYS A 281 18.56 -29.15 -4.24
CA LYS A 281 17.92 -28.17 -3.34
C LYS A 281 18.39 -26.78 -3.76
N LEU A 282 17.50 -25.93 -4.28
CA LEU A 282 17.75 -24.50 -4.38
C LEU A 282 17.16 -23.83 -3.14
N ASN A 283 18.06 -23.50 -2.23
CA ASN A 283 17.85 -22.66 -1.07
C ASN A 283 18.34 -21.26 -1.48
N TYR A 284 17.45 -20.27 -1.55
CA TYR A 284 17.84 -18.86 -1.65
C TYR A 284 17.23 -18.10 -0.48
N SER A 285 18.00 -18.07 0.61
CA SER A 285 17.86 -17.12 1.70
C SER A 285 18.57 -15.82 1.29
N THR A 286 17.87 -14.70 1.50
CA THR A 286 18.41 -13.37 1.84
C THR A 286 19.47 -12.74 0.94
N ILE A 287 19.09 -11.71 0.17
CA ILE A 287 19.88 -10.46 0.05
C ILE A 287 18.90 -9.28 0.06
N TYR A 288 18.92 -8.56 1.19
CA TYR A 288 18.46 -7.17 1.29
C TYR A 288 19.45 -6.29 0.55
N ASP A 289 18.98 -5.45 -0.36
CA ASP A 289 19.70 -4.25 -0.81
C ASP A 289 18.77 -3.04 -0.64
N ALA A 290 18.93 -2.37 0.50
CA ALA A 290 18.39 -1.04 0.75
C ALA A 290 19.49 -0.02 0.42
N PRO A 291 19.21 1.05 -0.35
CA PRO A 291 20.19 2.10 -0.55
C PRO A 291 20.29 3.01 0.68
N HIS A 292 21.51 3.07 1.22
CA HIS A 292 21.95 4.08 2.18
C HIS A 292 21.79 5.51 1.62
N TYR A 293 20.94 6.31 2.25
CA TYR A 293 21.09 7.77 2.26
C TYR A 293 21.71 8.20 3.59
N GLN A 294 23.00 8.52 3.56
CA GLN A 294 23.67 9.29 4.60
C GLN A 294 23.34 10.77 4.39
N GLN A 295 22.62 11.38 5.32
CA GLN A 295 22.78 12.80 5.59
C GLN A 295 23.22 13.01 7.04
N ASN A 296 24.46 13.49 7.14
CA ASN A 296 24.99 14.21 8.29
C ASN A 296 24.09 15.40 8.63
N ILE A 297 23.52 15.44 9.84
CA ILE A 297 23.40 16.69 10.59
C ILE A 297 23.84 16.41 12.03
N HIS A 298 25.04 16.88 12.31
CA HIS A 298 25.63 16.91 13.63
C HIS A 298 25.04 18.10 14.42
N SER A 299 24.63 17.82 15.66
CA SER A 299 24.77 18.68 16.85
C SER A 299 24.25 20.13 16.82
N SER A 300 23.13 20.36 17.52
CA SER A 300 22.97 21.51 18.42
C SER A 300 22.02 21.15 19.56
N LEU A 301 22.59 20.50 20.57
CA LEU A 301 21.95 20.16 21.84
C LEU A 301 22.52 21.13 22.88
N GLN A 302 21.94 22.32 23.01
CA GLN A 302 22.06 23.17 24.20
C GLN A 302 21.13 24.39 24.07
N GLN A 303 20.39 24.66 25.17
CA GLN A 303 19.51 25.82 25.40
C GLN A 303 18.20 25.77 24.59
N SER A 304 17.06 25.41 25.17
CA SER A 304 16.27 26.38 25.95
C SER A 304 15.23 25.66 26.84
N ARG A 305 15.49 25.61 28.15
CA ARG A 305 14.43 25.51 29.16
C ARG A 305 13.87 26.91 29.36
N LEU A 306 12.77 27.24 28.70
CA LEU A 306 11.87 28.29 29.16
C LEU A 306 10.45 27.73 29.03
N GLY A 307 9.84 27.47 30.18
CA GLY A 307 8.43 27.11 30.26
C GLY A 307 7.55 28.24 29.70
N PRO A 308 6.26 27.97 29.44
CA PRO A 308 5.35 28.98 28.94
C PRO A 308 5.32 30.17 29.91
N THR A 309 5.78 31.32 29.44
CA THR A 309 5.84 32.57 30.20
C THR A 309 4.43 33.00 30.61
N SER A 310 4.26 33.38 31.89
CA SER A 310 2.98 33.75 32.53
C SER A 310 2.17 34.83 31.79
N LYS A 311 2.80 35.58 30.88
CA LYS A 311 2.15 36.60 30.06
C LYS A 311 0.96 36.09 29.22
N ASN A 312 1.00 34.84 28.74
CA ASN A 312 -0.11 34.29 27.94
C ASN A 312 -1.34 33.89 28.79
N TYR A 313 -1.11 33.56 30.07
CA TYR A 313 -2.18 33.25 31.01
C TYR A 313 -2.84 34.53 31.54
N GLU A 314 -2.03 35.53 31.91
CA GLU A 314 -2.53 36.86 32.31
C GLU A 314 -3.38 37.50 31.21
N THR A 315 -2.93 37.44 29.95
CA THR A 315 -3.68 38.03 28.82
C THR A 315 -5.04 37.34 28.61
N ARG A 316 -5.13 36.01 28.81
CA ARG A 316 -6.41 35.28 28.71
C ARG A 316 -7.33 35.54 29.90
N LEU A 317 -6.78 35.65 31.11
CA LEU A 317 -7.57 35.98 32.31
C LEU A 317 -8.16 37.40 32.20
N GLN A 318 -7.38 38.33 31.66
CA GLN A 318 -7.80 39.72 31.45
C GLN A 318 -8.89 39.83 30.38
N GLN A 319 -8.77 39.09 29.26
CA GLN A 319 -9.81 39.00 28.24
C GLN A 319 -11.12 38.36 28.75
N ASN A 320 -11.04 37.34 29.61
CA ASN A 320 -12.24 36.75 30.21
C ASN A 320 -12.90 37.69 31.23
N ASN A 321 -12.12 38.44 32.01
CA ASN A 321 -12.65 39.45 32.92
C ASN A 321 -13.30 40.64 32.19
N GLU A 322 -12.77 41.06 31.03
CA GLU A 322 -13.41 42.08 30.19
C GLU A 322 -14.74 41.60 29.60
N LYS A 323 -14.82 40.33 29.17
CA LYS A 323 -16.08 39.74 28.68
C LYS A 323 -17.14 39.61 29.78
N LEU A 324 -16.74 39.29 31.00
CA LEU A 324 -17.66 39.25 32.15
C LEU A 324 -18.15 40.66 32.52
N LYS A 325 -17.31 41.69 32.43
CA LYS A 325 -17.73 43.09 32.62
C LYS A 325 -18.72 43.58 31.55
N GLN A 326 -18.65 43.07 30.32
CA GLN A 326 -19.64 43.38 29.28
C GLN A 326 -20.98 42.68 29.47
N PHE A 327 -21.01 41.56 30.20
CA PHE A 327 -22.24 40.79 30.45
C PHE A 327 -22.98 41.23 31.73
N TYR A 328 -22.26 41.83 32.68
CA TYR A 328 -22.80 42.21 33.99
C TYR A 328 -22.66 43.71 34.29
N GLY A 329 -22.25 44.52 33.31
CA GLY A 329 -22.17 45.98 33.38
C GLY A 329 -23.43 46.66 32.87
#